data_AF-A0AAN1TU28-F1
#
_entry.id   AF-A0AAN1TU28-F1
#
_cell.length_a   1.000
_cell.length_b   1.000
_cell.length_c   1.000
_cell.angle_alpha   90.00
_cell.angle_beta   90.00
_cell.angle_gamma   90.00
#
_symmetry.space_group_name_H-M   'P 1'
#
loop_
_entity.id
_entity.type
_entity.pdbx_description
1 polymer ?
#
loop_
_entity_poly.entity_id
_entity_poly.type
_entity_poly.pdbx_seq_one_letter_code
_entity_poly.pdbx_strand_id
1 'polypeptide(L)'
;MSKPPLIFIIVLAIIAVLASRQFIKQRREAAVNDASPTRALQAEVKTKREFPSPNRRSRQREVIAGEEMRYEVLFHPLNGDSDIKVQLKEGEYHQLDKGARG
;
A
#
# COMPACT_ATOMS: atom_id res chain seq x y z
N MET A 1 -34.03 -29.49 -19.21
CA MET A 1 -32.57 -29.60 -19.44
C MET A 1 -31.98 -28.22 -19.67
N SER A 2 -31.43 -27.61 -18.63
CA SER A 2 -30.84 -26.26 -18.66
C SER A 2 -29.32 -26.37 -18.87
N LYS A 3 -28.88 -26.45 -20.12
CA LYS A 3 -27.45 -26.26 -20.43
C LYS A 3 -27.14 -24.78 -20.19
N PRO A 4 -26.16 -24.43 -19.33
CA PRO A 4 -25.76 -23.05 -19.18
C PRO A 4 -25.35 -22.50 -20.55
N PRO A 5 -25.76 -21.27 -20.90
CA PRO A 5 -25.51 -20.72 -22.22
C PRO A 5 -24.00 -20.72 -22.50
N LEU A 6 -23.60 -21.15 -23.69
CA LEU A 6 -22.19 -21.33 -24.06
C LEU A 6 -21.34 -20.08 -23.79
N ILE A 7 -21.93 -18.91 -24.01
CA ILE A 7 -21.33 -17.60 -23.73
C ILE A 7 -20.94 -17.45 -22.25
N PHE A 8 -21.77 -17.94 -21.32
CA PHE A 8 -21.50 -17.85 -19.89
C PHE A 8 -20.26 -18.68 -19.49
N ILE A 9 -20.10 -19.87 -20.08
CA ILE A 9 -18.93 -20.72 -19.85
C ILE A 9 -17.66 -20.05 -20.38
N ILE A 10 -17.73 -19.44 -21.57
CA ILE A 10 -16.61 -18.73 -22.18
C ILE A 10 -16.18 -17.53 -21.32
N VAL A 11 -17.14 -16.74 -20.83
CA VAL A 11 -16.86 -15.60 -19.95
C VAL A 11 -16.22 -16.05 -18.64
N LEU A 12 -16.73 -17.12 -18.02
CA LEU A 12 -16.12 -17.71 -16.82
C LEU A 12 -14.69 -18.16 -17.06
N ALA A 13 -14.42 -18.81 -18.20
CA ALA A 13 -13.07 -19.25 -18.56
C ALA A 13 -12.11 -18.06 -18.72
N ILE A 14 -12.55 -16.98 -19.36
CA ILE A 14 -11.73 -15.76 -19.52
C ILE A 14 -11.42 -15.13 -18.15
N ILE A 15 -12.41 -14.97 -17.28
CA ILE A 15 -12.22 -14.41 -15.93
C ILE A 15 -11.22 -15.26 -15.14
N ALA A 16 -11.36 -16.59 -15.18
CA ALA A 16 -10.47 -17.52 -14.49
C ALA A 16 -9.01 -17.38 -14.97
N VAL A 17 -8.79 -17.27 -16.28
CA VAL A 17 -7.46 -17.06 -16.86
C VAL A 17 -6.88 -15.70 -16.45
N LEU A 18 -7.66 -14.63 -16.55
CA LEU A 18 -7.21 -13.27 -16.18
C LEU A 18 -6.87 -13.18 -14.69
N ALA A 19 -7.74 -13.71 -13.82
CA ALA A 19 -7.52 -13.72 -12.38
C ALA A 19 -6.27 -14.54 -12.00
N SER A 20 -6.08 -15.70 -12.64
CA SER A 20 -4.89 -16.54 -12.40
C SER A 20 -3.60 -15.85 -12.81
N ARG A 21 -3.58 -15.18 -13.98
CA ARG A 21 -2.41 -14.39 -14.42
C ARG A 21 -2.11 -13.25 -13.46
N GLN A 22 -3.13 -12.52 -13.04
CA GLN A 22 -2.98 -11.41 -12.09
C GLN A 22 -2.44 -11.90 -10.75
N PHE A 23 -2.93 -13.04 -10.25
CA PHE A 23 -2.47 -13.64 -9.00
C PHE A 23 -1.01 -14.10 -9.07
N ILE A 24 -0.62 -14.77 -10.17
CA ILE A 24 0.78 -15.20 -10.37
C ILE A 24 1.71 -14.00 -10.46
N LYS A 25 1.30 -12.93 -11.15
CA LYS A 25 2.09 -11.70 -11.27
C LYS A 25 2.34 -11.07 -9.90
N GLN A 26 1.30 -10.88 -9.09
CA GLN A 26 1.42 -10.33 -7.74
C GLN A 26 2.35 -11.16 -6.86
N ARG A 27 2.23 -12.50 -6.89
CA ARG A 27 3.10 -13.39 -6.11
C ARG A 27 4.56 -13.33 -6.59
N ARG A 28 4.80 -13.27 -7.90
CA ARG A 28 6.16 -13.13 -8.43
C ARG A 28 6.78 -11.80 -8.02
N GLU A 29 6.04 -10.71 -8.11
CA GLU A 29 6.51 -9.39 -7.67
C GLU A 29 6.83 -9.38 -6.17
N ALA A 30 5.98 -9.97 -5.33
CA ALA A 30 6.25 -10.11 -3.90
C ALA A 30 7.51 -10.94 -3.63
N ALA A 31 7.65 -12.10 -4.28
CA ALA A 31 8.82 -12.95 -4.13
C ALA A 31 10.12 -12.28 -4.61
N VAL A 32 10.06 -11.48 -5.67
CA VAL A 32 11.21 -10.71 -6.16
C VAL A 32 11.55 -9.57 -5.20
N ASN A 33 10.56 -8.88 -4.64
CA ASN A 33 10.79 -7.84 -3.64
C ASN A 33 11.42 -8.42 -2.37
N ASP A 34 10.94 -9.58 -1.90
CA ASP A 34 11.49 -10.27 -0.72
C ASP A 34 12.92 -10.79 -0.97
N ALA A 35 13.24 -11.21 -2.20
CA ALA A 35 14.57 -11.65 -2.61
C ALA A 35 15.51 -10.48 -2.95
N SER A 36 15.00 -9.25 -3.06
CA SER A 36 15.80 -8.09 -3.43
C SER A 36 16.65 -7.61 -2.26
N PRO A 37 17.92 -7.20 -2.49
CA PRO A 37 18.75 -6.66 -1.43
C PRO A 37 18.16 -5.36 -0.89
N THR A 38 18.25 -5.18 0.43
CA THR A 38 17.86 -3.93 1.11
C THR A 38 18.70 -2.77 0.58
N ARG A 39 18.04 -1.73 0.08
CA ARG A 39 18.70 -0.51 -0.39
C ARG A 39 18.64 0.55 0.70
N ALA A 40 19.76 1.22 0.95
CA ALA A 40 19.82 2.42 1.77
C ALA A 40 19.86 3.65 0.85
N LEU A 41 19.08 4.67 1.17
CA LEU A 41 18.99 5.92 0.42
C LEU A 41 18.91 7.06 1.43
N GLN A 42 19.76 8.07 1.27
CA GLN A 42 19.69 9.26 2.11
C GLN A 42 18.48 10.11 1.71
N ALA A 43 17.64 10.45 2.68
CA ALA A 43 16.43 11.23 2.44
C ALA A 43 16.13 12.20 3.59
N GLU A 44 15.38 13.26 3.28
CA GLU A 44 14.82 14.19 4.24
C GLU A 44 13.38 13.85 4.57
N VAL A 45 13.00 13.92 5.85
CA VAL A 45 11.61 13.78 6.29
C VAL A 45 10.83 15.06 5.96
N LYS A 46 10.24 15.12 4.77
CA LYS A 46 9.52 16.32 4.28
C LYS A 46 8.20 16.54 5.03
N THR A 47 7.41 15.48 5.18
CA THR A 47 6.09 15.55 5.82
C THR A 47 5.84 14.33 6.69
N LYS A 48 5.24 14.56 7.87
CA LYS A 48 4.71 13.54 8.75
C LYS A 48 3.20 13.73 8.86
N ARG A 49 2.43 12.65 8.73
CA ARG A 49 0.97 12.68 8.85
C ARG A 49 0.49 11.50 9.67
N GLU A 50 -0.31 11.81 10.68
CA GLU A 50 -1.03 10.85 11.48
C GLU A 50 -2.52 11.08 11.27
N PHE A 51 -3.27 10.03 10.95
CA PHE A 51 -4.70 10.12 10.70
C PHE A 51 -5.39 8.80 11.04
N PRO A 52 -6.66 8.85 11.52
CA PRO A 52 -7.42 7.64 11.76
C PRO A 52 -7.63 6.86 10.45
N SER A 53 -7.40 5.55 10.51
CA SER A 53 -7.66 4.54 9.47
C SER A 53 -9.17 4.40 9.30
N PRO A 54 -9.80 5.03 8.29
CA PRO A 54 -11.24 4.97 8.17
C PRO A 54 -11.58 3.64 7.50
N ASN A 55 -11.88 2.61 8.30
CA ASN A 55 -12.43 1.35 7.77
C ASN A 55 -13.96 1.44 7.53
N ARG A 56 -14.55 2.65 7.47
CA ARG A 56 -16.00 2.84 7.29
C ARG A 56 -16.27 3.95 6.29
N ARG A 57 -17.06 3.65 5.24
CA ARG A 57 -17.44 4.53 4.10
C ARG A 57 -18.25 5.80 4.46
N SER A 58 -18.29 6.24 5.71
CA SER A 58 -19.07 7.40 6.13
C SER A 58 -18.24 8.68 6.03
N ARG A 59 -18.79 9.72 5.37
CA ARG A 59 -18.19 11.07 5.25
C ARG A 59 -18.55 12.00 6.41
N GLN A 60 -19.32 11.53 7.39
CA GLN A 60 -19.63 12.25 8.62
C GLN A 60 -18.84 11.59 9.75
N ARG A 61 -17.92 12.31 10.41
CA ARG A 61 -17.45 11.89 11.74
C ARG A 61 -16.74 12.95 12.58
N GLU A 62 -17.19 13.01 13.83
CA GLU A 62 -16.39 13.28 15.02
C GLU A 62 -15.34 12.17 15.20
N VAL A 63 -14.18 12.53 15.76
CA VAL A 63 -13.10 11.59 16.11
C VAL A 63 -13.63 10.65 17.21
N ILE A 64 -13.76 9.35 16.91
CA ILE A 64 -14.18 8.35 17.89
C ILE A 64 -12.93 7.80 18.59
N ALA A 65 -12.90 7.82 19.92
CA ALA A 65 -11.84 7.21 20.70
C ALA A 65 -11.73 5.70 20.40
N GLY A 66 -10.53 5.24 20.03
CA GLY A 66 -10.24 3.82 19.72
C GLY A 66 -10.23 3.45 18.24
N GLU A 67 -10.24 4.42 17.32
CA GLU A 67 -10.01 4.15 15.89
C GLU A 67 -8.53 3.83 15.62
N GLU A 68 -8.27 2.85 14.75
CA GLU A 68 -6.90 2.44 14.40
C GLU A 68 -6.18 3.59 13.70
N MET A 69 -4.99 3.98 14.16
CA MET A 69 -4.26 5.12 13.62
C MET A 69 -3.31 4.68 12.50
N ARG A 70 -3.21 5.49 11.44
CA ARG A 70 -2.21 5.33 10.38
C ARG A 70 -1.18 6.43 10.46
N TYR A 71 0.07 6.02 10.33
CA TYR A 71 1.23 6.88 10.38
C TYR A 71 1.92 6.84 9.01
N GLU A 72 1.89 7.98 8.33
CA GLU A 72 2.51 8.15 7.01
C GLU A 72 3.63 9.17 7.08
N VAL A 73 4.76 8.84 6.47
CA VAL A 73 5.90 9.72 6.30
C VAL A 73 6.20 9.87 4.82
N LEU A 74 6.51 11.10 4.42
CA LEU A 74 6.90 11.46 3.08
C LEU A 74 8.39 11.82 3.12
N PHE A 75 9.21 10.96 2.51
CA PHE A 75 10.65 11.11 2.40
C PHE A 75 10.99 11.77 1.07
N HIS A 76 11.82 12.80 1.10
CA HIS A 76 12.38 13.42 -0.08
C HIS A 76 13.83 12.98 -0.25
N PRO A 77 14.15 12.14 -1.23
CA PRO A 77 15.53 11.69 -1.47
C PRO A 77 16.50 12.85 -1.70
N LEU A 78 17.68 12.81 -1.08
CA LEU A 78 18.68 13.87 -1.24
C LEU A 78 19.37 13.86 -2.62
N ASN A 79 19.23 12.76 -3.36
CA ASN A 79 19.70 12.66 -4.74
C ASN A 79 18.79 13.39 -5.75
N GLY A 80 17.69 13.98 -5.29
CA GLY A 80 16.74 14.73 -6.14
C GLY A 80 15.66 13.86 -6.80
N ASP A 81 15.56 12.59 -6.41
CA ASP A 81 14.48 11.71 -6.87
C ASP A 81 13.12 12.12 -6.31
N SER A 82 12.06 11.46 -6.81
CA SER A 82 10.69 11.72 -6.39
C SER A 82 10.44 11.35 -4.93
N ASP A 83 9.48 12.06 -4.32
CA ASP A 83 9.06 11.82 -2.95
C ASP A 83 8.55 10.38 -2.75
N ILE A 84 9.05 9.72 -1.71
CA ILE A 84 8.68 8.35 -1.33
C ILE A 84 7.73 8.41 -0.14
N LYS A 85 6.52 7.90 -0.31
CA LYS A 85 5.55 7.76 0.79
C LYS A 85 5.67 6.38 1.42
N VAL A 86 5.84 6.34 2.74
CA VAL A 86 5.96 5.10 3.51
C VAL A 86 4.96 5.12 4.66
N GLN A 87 4.27 4.01 4.86
CA GLN A 87 3.48 3.76 6.06
C GLN A 87 4.36 3.09 7.11
N LEU A 88 4.39 3.68 8.31
CA LEU A 88 5.21 3.22 9.42
C LEU A 88 4.34 2.71 10.56
N LYS A 89 4.96 1.94 11.44
CA LYS A 89 4.38 1.63 12.74
C LYS A 89 4.46 2.85 13.65
N GLU A 90 3.55 2.95 14.61
CA GLU A 90 3.49 4.05 15.59
C GLU A 90 4.85 4.34 16.24
N GLY A 91 5.51 3.31 16.78
CA GLY A 91 6.80 3.46 17.45
C GLY A 91 7.93 3.97 16.53
N GLU A 92 7.93 3.60 15.25
CA GLU A 92 8.92 4.08 14.27
C GLU A 92 8.61 5.52 13.85
N TYR A 93 7.34 5.84 13.68
CA TYR A 93 6.90 7.19 13.32
C TYR A 93 7.26 8.23 14.38
N HIS A 94 7.11 7.90 15.68
CA HIS A 94 7.43 8.82 16.76
C HIS A 94 8.93 9.02 16.99
N GLN A 95 9.79 8.13 16.46
CA GLN A 95 11.24 8.29 16.50
C GLN A 95 11.79 9.22 15.41
N LEU A 96 11.00 9.50 14.38
CA LEU A 96 11.42 10.36 13.27
C LEU A 96 11.05 11.82 13.52
N ASP A 97 11.96 12.74 13.24
CA ASP A 97 11.67 14.17 13.28
C ASP A 97 11.45 14.75 11.88
N LYS A 98 10.52 15.69 11.77
CA LYS A 98 10.30 16.41 10.50
C LYS A 98 11.55 17.25 10.18
N GLY A 99 12.02 17.16 8.94
CA GLY A 99 13.26 17.80 8.49
C GLY A 99 14.53 17.05 8.85
N ALA A 100 14.45 15.93 9.58
CA ALA A 100 15.59 15.05 9.80
C ALA A 100 16.10 14.50 8.46
N ARG A 101 17.42 14.38 8.33
CA ARG A 101 18.12 13.84 7.16
C ARG A 101 18.97 12.65 7.57
N GLY A 102 18.93 11.57 6.81
CA GLY A 102 19.68 10.35 7.06
C GLY A 102 19.53 9.33 5.95
#